data_AF-A0A7X2ZUC3-F1
#
_entry.id   AF-A0A7X2ZUC3-F1
#
_cell.length_a   1.000
_cell.length_b   1.000
_cell.length_c   1.000
_cell.angle_alpha   90.00
_cell.angle_beta   90.00
_cell.angle_gamma   90.00
#
_symmetry.space_group_name_H-M   'P 1'
#
loop_
_entity.id
_entity.type
_entity.pdbx_description
1 polymer ?
#
loop_
_entity_poly.entity_id
_entity_poly.type
_entity_poly.pdbx_seq_one_letter_code
_entity_poly.pdbx_strand_id
1 'polypeptide(L)'
;MNRASIFKEVQNSLIGLKNITDFEILEDQLIINLLVNGVKCKSEIRCQNFGKVYLMNLPVNMIKIDSLESEFESLLFDDLKKYYNNNFTLSVGSTSLNTNSAFTEYRIESEKDLNDYCTKLSNHINELNEFYFSKITHINYLSQYVAKFDYENNLKVLVGGQFPIQTFKKIFLLKKGNQIARYLEYKQGLRKQIESFSIRKPNRKDEAKMFKENYDYIINELDKEDTRI
;
A
#
# COMPACT_ATOMS: atom_id res chain seq x y z
N MET A 1 -20.53 -26.85 10.87
CA MET A 1 -20.24 -25.60 11.62
C MET A 1 -20.93 -24.43 10.92
N ASN A 2 -21.43 -23.45 11.67
CA ASN A 2 -21.89 -22.19 11.06
C ASN A 2 -20.66 -21.27 10.81
N ARG A 3 -20.78 -20.33 9.86
CA ARG A 3 -19.66 -19.45 9.45
C ARG A 3 -19.08 -18.64 10.62
N ALA A 4 -19.96 -18.14 11.48
CA ALA A 4 -19.59 -17.36 12.66
C ALA A 4 -18.74 -18.17 13.68
N SER A 5 -19.01 -19.46 13.87
CA SER A 5 -18.20 -20.33 14.75
C SER A 5 -16.79 -20.51 14.21
N ILE A 6 -16.66 -20.73 12.90
CA ILE A 6 -15.35 -20.89 12.25
C ILE A 6 -14.52 -19.61 12.43
N PHE A 7 -15.11 -18.44 12.21
CA PHE A 7 -14.38 -17.18 12.41
C PHE A 7 -14.00 -16.92 13.87
N LYS A 8 -14.85 -17.30 14.83
CA LYS A 8 -14.49 -17.22 16.25
C LYS A 8 -13.33 -18.14 16.60
N GLU A 9 -13.27 -19.33 16.02
CA GLU A 9 -12.16 -20.26 16.25
C GLU A 9 -10.86 -19.76 15.61
N VAL A 10 -10.92 -19.20 14.40
CA VAL A 10 -9.78 -18.53 13.76
C VAL A 10 -9.32 -17.34 14.60
N GLN A 11 -10.25 -16.48 15.04
CA GLN A 11 -9.95 -15.35 15.93
C GLN A 11 -9.25 -15.84 17.19
N ASN A 12 -9.82 -16.81 17.90
CA ASN A 12 -9.25 -17.34 19.15
C ASN A 12 -7.84 -17.90 18.95
N SER A 13 -7.57 -18.53 17.79
CA SER A 13 -6.24 -19.05 17.45
C SER A 13 -5.20 -17.96 17.20
N LEU A 14 -5.65 -16.75 16.90
CA LEU A 14 -4.80 -15.60 16.59
C LEU A 14 -4.68 -14.61 17.77
N ILE A 15 -5.56 -14.71 18.76
CA ILE A 15 -5.48 -13.91 19.99
C ILE A 15 -4.10 -14.11 20.64
N GLY A 16 -3.42 -13.00 20.93
CA GLY A 16 -2.09 -13.00 21.54
C GLY A 16 -0.92 -12.81 20.56
N LEU A 17 -1.16 -12.84 19.25
CA LEU A 17 -0.17 -12.36 18.29
C LEU A 17 0.02 -10.84 18.45
N LYS A 18 1.25 -10.42 18.75
CA LYS A 18 1.60 -9.03 19.15
C LYS A 18 1.16 -7.94 18.17
N ASN A 19 1.00 -8.29 16.89
CA ASN A 19 0.77 -7.34 15.82
C ASN A 19 -0.70 -7.24 15.42
N ILE A 20 -1.60 -8.02 16.03
CA ILE A 20 -3.04 -7.91 15.79
C ILE A 20 -3.62 -6.87 16.73
N THR A 21 -4.30 -5.86 16.17
CA THR A 21 -4.95 -4.80 16.94
C THR A 21 -6.43 -5.02 17.14
N ASP A 22 -7.10 -5.64 16.16
CA ASP A 22 -8.55 -5.78 16.20
C ASP A 22 -9.05 -6.86 15.22
N PHE A 23 -10.26 -7.35 15.46
CA PHE A 23 -10.98 -8.28 14.60
C PHE A 23 -12.39 -7.77 14.32
N GLU A 24 -12.85 -7.90 13.08
CA GLU A 24 -14.24 -7.65 12.71
C GLU A 24 -14.81 -8.88 12.03
N ILE A 25 -15.91 -9.42 12.59
CA ILE A 25 -16.62 -10.58 12.03
C ILE A 25 -17.89 -10.08 11.35
N LEU A 26 -17.95 -10.29 10.04
CA LEU A 26 -19.13 -10.13 9.20
C LEU A 26 -19.73 -11.51 8.88
N GLU A 27 -20.86 -11.52 8.17
CA GLU A 27 -21.62 -12.75 7.88
C GLU A 27 -20.78 -13.85 7.20
N ASP A 28 -19.95 -13.46 6.24
CA ASP A 28 -19.11 -14.34 5.42
C ASP A 28 -17.63 -13.93 5.44
N GLN A 29 -17.24 -13.03 6.33
CA GLN A 29 -15.89 -12.48 6.35
C GLN A 29 -15.36 -12.27 7.78
N LEU A 30 -14.09 -12.60 7.99
CA LEU A 30 -13.29 -12.18 9.13
C LEU A 30 -12.22 -11.20 8.65
N ILE A 31 -12.25 -10.01 9.21
CA ILE A 31 -11.26 -8.97 8.99
C ILE A 31 -10.29 -8.99 10.17
N ILE A 32 -9.00 -9.12 9.87
CA ILE A 32 -7.92 -9.07 10.86
C ILE A 32 -7.17 -7.75 10.62
N ASN A 33 -7.24 -6.86 11.61
CA ASN A 33 -6.50 -5.60 11.59
C ASN A 33 -5.16 -5.80 12.30
N LEU A 34 -4.10 -5.43 11.60
CA LEU A 34 -2.72 -5.60 12.02
C LEU A 34 -2.04 -4.24 12.15
N LEU A 35 -1.19 -4.06 13.16
CA LEU A 35 -0.29 -2.92 13.29
C LEU A 35 1.15 -3.43 13.29
N VAL A 36 1.93 -3.00 12.30
CA VAL A 36 3.32 -3.43 12.13
C VAL A 36 4.18 -2.19 12.01
N ASN A 37 5.00 -1.87 13.02
CA ASN A 37 5.85 -0.68 13.03
C ASN A 37 5.10 0.62 12.67
N GLY A 38 3.87 0.79 13.17
CA GLY A 38 3.00 1.96 12.88
C GLY A 38 2.15 1.85 11.61
N VAL A 39 2.35 0.80 10.81
CA VAL A 39 1.60 0.53 9.59
C VAL A 39 0.33 -0.26 9.87
N LYS A 40 -0.82 0.24 9.40
CA LYS A 40 -2.08 -0.49 9.44
C LYS A 40 -2.21 -1.44 8.25
N CYS A 41 -2.29 -2.72 8.55
CA CYS A 41 -2.48 -3.79 7.57
C CYS A 41 -3.83 -4.46 7.78
N LYS A 42 -4.43 -4.95 6.70
CA LYS A 42 -5.71 -5.68 6.74
C LYS A 42 -5.54 -7.03 6.05
N SER A 43 -5.88 -8.10 6.75
CA SER A 43 -6.07 -9.42 6.15
C SER A 43 -7.56 -9.71 6.13
N GLU A 44 -8.08 -10.06 4.96
CA GLU A 44 -9.49 -10.42 4.80
C GLU A 44 -9.62 -11.91 4.55
N ILE A 45 -10.29 -12.63 5.45
CA ILE A 45 -10.62 -14.04 5.29
C ILE A 45 -12.09 -14.16 4.94
N ARG A 46 -12.42 -14.77 3.81
CA ARG A 46 -13.80 -15.02 3.40
C ARG A 46 -14.17 -16.49 3.54
N CYS A 47 -15.40 -16.75 3.99
CA CYS A 47 -15.97 -18.08 4.15
C CYS A 47 -17.05 -18.32 3.10
N GLN A 48 -16.75 -19.16 2.11
CA GLN A 48 -17.69 -19.50 1.03
C GLN A 48 -18.29 -20.90 1.25
N ASN A 49 -19.56 -21.08 0.85
CA ASN A 49 -20.26 -22.36 0.96
C ASN A 49 -20.77 -22.82 -0.42
N PHE A 50 -20.08 -23.79 -1.02
CA PHE A 50 -20.49 -24.47 -2.26
C PHE A 50 -20.77 -25.96 -2.00
N GLY A 51 -21.58 -26.24 -0.97
CA GLY A 51 -21.75 -27.58 -0.41
C GLY A 51 -20.59 -28.05 0.48
N LYS A 52 -19.56 -27.19 0.61
CA LYS A 52 -18.32 -27.36 1.40
C LYS A 52 -17.89 -25.98 1.88
N VAL A 53 -17.18 -25.92 3.02
CA VAL A 53 -16.66 -24.68 3.62
C VAL A 53 -15.25 -24.39 3.09
N TYR A 54 -15.04 -23.19 2.57
CA TYR A 54 -13.75 -22.71 2.09
C TYR A 54 -13.35 -21.39 2.73
N LEU A 55 -12.06 -21.25 3.06
CA LEU A 55 -11.46 -20.00 3.53
C LEU A 55 -10.54 -19.39 2.47
N MET A 56 -10.74 -18.12 2.12
CA MET A 56 -9.93 -17.37 1.14
C MET A 56 -9.29 -16.14 1.80
N ASN A 57 -7.98 -15.93 1.62
CA ASN A 57 -7.30 -14.75 2.17
C ASN A 57 -7.00 -13.69 1.08
N LEU A 58 -7.27 -12.42 1.39
CA LEU A 58 -6.85 -11.26 0.61
C LEU A 58 -6.10 -10.27 1.52
N PRO A 59 -4.76 -10.19 1.43
CA PRO A 59 -4.03 -9.12 2.09
C PRO A 59 -4.23 -7.81 1.32
N VAL A 60 -4.66 -6.76 2.02
CA VAL A 60 -4.68 -5.39 1.51
C VAL A 60 -3.98 -4.51 2.54
N ASN A 61 -2.88 -3.90 2.15
CA ASN A 61 -2.06 -3.11 3.07
C ASN A 61 -2.06 -1.64 2.67
N MET A 62 -2.14 -0.77 3.68
CA MET A 62 -1.96 0.66 3.53
C MET A 62 -0.84 1.10 4.47
N ILE A 63 0.35 1.25 3.90
CA ILE A 63 1.53 1.63 4.67
C ILE A 63 1.43 3.10 5.09
N LYS A 64 1.56 3.37 6.40
CA LYS A 64 1.73 4.72 6.93
C LYS A 64 3.14 4.85 7.49
N ILE A 65 3.91 5.80 6.96
CA ILE A 65 5.26 6.10 7.42
C ILE A 65 5.28 7.57 7.79
N ASP A 66 5.02 7.86 9.05
CA ASP A 66 4.75 9.22 9.52
C ASP A 66 5.94 10.18 9.30
N SER A 67 7.17 9.70 9.47
CA SER A 67 8.37 10.50 9.21
C SER A 67 8.49 10.90 7.73
N LEU A 68 8.25 9.96 6.83
CA LEU A 68 8.31 10.18 5.39
C LEU A 68 7.16 11.06 4.89
N GLU A 69 5.96 10.86 5.44
CA GLU A 69 4.82 11.73 5.18
C GLU A 69 5.09 13.15 5.65
N SER A 70 5.69 13.33 6.82
CA SER A 70 6.00 14.66 7.36
C SER A 70 7.04 15.39 6.49
N GLU A 71 8.07 14.69 6.01
CA GLU A 71 9.03 15.25 5.05
C GLU A 71 8.32 15.65 3.75
N PHE A 72 7.52 14.77 3.17
CA PHE A 72 6.84 15.06 1.91
C PHE A 72 5.80 16.18 2.04
N GLU A 73 5.01 16.19 3.13
CA GLU A 73 4.01 17.21 3.41
C GLU A 73 4.64 18.60 3.51
N SER A 74 5.86 18.71 4.06
CA SER A 74 6.58 19.97 4.14
C SER A 74 6.92 20.59 2.77
N LEU A 75 6.94 19.77 1.71
CA LEU A 75 7.19 20.20 0.34
C LEU A 75 5.90 20.56 -0.43
N LEU A 76 4.74 20.42 0.20
CA LEU A 76 3.44 20.61 -0.45
C LEU A 76 2.85 21.98 -0.13
N PHE A 77 2.42 22.71 -1.16
CA PHE A 77 1.64 23.94 -0.97
C PHE A 77 0.24 23.65 -0.39
N ASP A 78 -0.28 24.57 0.42
CA ASP A 78 -1.57 24.42 1.11
C ASP A 78 -2.73 24.14 0.14
N ASP A 79 -2.73 24.77 -1.04
CA ASP A 79 -3.79 24.59 -2.04
C ASP A 79 -3.92 23.16 -2.58
N LEU A 80 -2.85 22.35 -2.43
CA LEU A 80 -2.85 20.95 -2.82
C LEU A 80 -3.34 20.00 -1.74
N LYS A 81 -3.49 20.45 -0.48
CA LYS A 81 -3.92 19.60 0.63
C LYS A 81 -5.27 18.91 0.39
N LYS A 82 -6.14 19.47 -0.45
CA LYS A 82 -7.39 18.84 -0.88
C LYS A 82 -7.22 17.54 -1.69
N TYR A 83 -6.06 17.34 -2.34
CA TYR A 83 -5.71 16.11 -3.05
C TYR A 83 -4.89 15.15 -2.17
N TYR A 84 -4.49 15.62 -0.98
CA TYR A 84 -3.61 14.91 -0.08
C TYR A 84 -4.46 13.93 0.73
N ASN A 85 -3.94 12.71 0.85
CA ASN A 85 -4.50 11.70 1.73
C ASN A 85 -3.32 11.20 2.55
N ASN A 86 -3.40 11.36 3.87
CA ASN A 86 -2.29 11.35 4.85
C ASN A 86 -1.62 9.98 5.05
N ASN A 87 -1.42 9.20 3.98
CA ASN A 87 -0.87 7.85 4.03
C ASN A 87 -0.09 7.51 2.74
N PHE A 88 1.08 6.85 2.88
CA PHE A 88 1.94 6.42 1.79
C PHE A 88 1.47 5.02 1.41
N THR A 89 0.22 4.93 0.93
CA THR A 89 -0.44 3.63 0.79
C THR A 89 0.16 2.86 -0.36
N LEU A 90 0.82 1.74 -0.09
CA LEU A 90 1.26 0.81 -1.13
C LEU A 90 0.28 -0.35 -1.20
N SER A 91 -0.52 -0.42 -2.27
CA SER A 91 -1.29 -1.64 -2.54
C SER A 91 -0.35 -2.72 -3.06
N VAL A 92 0.16 -3.52 -2.13
CA VAL A 92 0.77 -4.82 -2.45
C VAL A 92 -0.39 -5.80 -2.63
N GLY A 93 -1.13 -5.64 -3.72
CA GLY A 93 -2.13 -6.63 -4.11
C GLY A 93 -1.47 -8.00 -4.27
N SER A 94 -2.27 -9.05 -4.11
CA SER A 94 -1.95 -10.49 -4.21
C SER A 94 -1.11 -10.94 -5.42
N THR A 95 -0.79 -10.04 -6.35
CA THR A 95 -0.07 -10.32 -7.60
C THR A 95 1.45 -10.13 -7.50
N SER A 96 1.98 -9.38 -6.52
CA SER A 96 3.43 -9.13 -6.41
C SER A 96 4.11 -9.89 -5.27
N LEU A 97 3.34 -10.22 -4.22
CA LEU A 97 3.66 -11.32 -3.33
C LEU A 97 3.17 -12.56 -4.06
N ASN A 98 4.05 -13.19 -4.84
CA ASN A 98 3.79 -14.49 -5.45
C ASN A 98 3.75 -15.53 -4.32
N THR A 99 2.74 -15.43 -3.45
CA THR A 99 2.40 -16.46 -2.49
C THR A 99 1.73 -17.53 -3.33
N ASN A 100 2.54 -18.45 -3.86
CA ASN A 100 2.12 -19.75 -4.38
C ASN A 100 0.83 -20.18 -3.67
N SER A 101 -0.33 -20.11 -4.35
CA SER A 101 -1.57 -20.88 -4.24
C SER A 101 -2.06 -21.47 -2.89
N ALA A 102 -1.45 -21.16 -1.76
CA ALA A 102 -1.57 -21.92 -0.52
C ALA A 102 -2.66 -21.37 0.41
N PHE A 103 -3.15 -20.16 0.12
CA PHE A 103 -4.18 -19.47 0.90
C PHE A 103 -5.36 -18.97 0.07
N THR A 104 -5.37 -19.28 -1.23
CA THR A 104 -6.42 -18.79 -2.14
C THR A 104 -7.73 -19.54 -1.91
N GLU A 105 -7.66 -20.81 -1.50
CA GLU A 105 -8.83 -21.63 -1.17
C GLU A 105 -8.43 -22.80 -0.26
N TYR A 106 -8.76 -22.73 1.04
CA TYR A 106 -8.52 -23.82 2.00
C TYR A 106 -9.83 -24.50 2.39
N ARG A 107 -9.95 -25.79 2.09
CA ARG A 107 -11.16 -26.57 2.38
C ARG A 107 -11.13 -27.10 3.82
N ILE A 108 -12.24 -26.93 4.54
CA ILE A 108 -12.40 -27.43 5.93
C ILE A 108 -13.39 -28.60 5.93
N GLU A 109 -12.90 -29.80 6.25
CA GLU A 109 -13.72 -31.01 6.40
C GLU A 109 -13.72 -31.55 7.85
N SER A 110 -12.73 -31.15 8.65
CA SER A 110 -12.51 -31.60 10.02
C SER A 110 -11.92 -30.49 10.91
N GLU A 111 -11.95 -30.70 12.23
CA GLU A 111 -11.29 -29.83 13.20
C GLU A 111 -9.76 -29.78 13.00
N LYS A 112 -9.17 -30.89 12.54
CA LYS A 112 -7.75 -30.93 12.16
C LYS A 112 -7.44 -29.97 11.03
N ASP A 113 -8.28 -29.92 9.99
CA ASP A 113 -8.08 -29.02 8.85
C ASP A 113 -8.12 -27.55 9.29
N LEU A 114 -8.99 -27.24 10.25
CA LEU A 114 -9.11 -25.91 10.83
C LEU A 114 -7.86 -25.54 11.64
N ASN A 115 -7.38 -26.44 12.50
CA ASN A 115 -6.15 -26.21 13.27
C ASN A 115 -4.92 -26.04 12.36
N ASP A 116 -4.82 -26.83 11.29
CA ASP A 116 -3.77 -26.71 10.28
C ASP A 116 -3.85 -25.37 9.55
N TYR A 117 -5.06 -24.92 9.19
CA TYR A 117 -5.30 -23.60 8.61
C TYR A 117 -4.86 -22.47 9.55
N CYS A 118 -5.30 -22.50 10.81
CA CYS A 118 -4.93 -21.50 11.81
C CYS A 118 -3.42 -21.41 12.01
N THR A 119 -2.73 -22.56 12.10
CA THR A 119 -1.27 -22.60 12.24
C THR A 119 -0.56 -21.96 11.04
N LYS A 120 -0.97 -22.32 9.82
CA LYS A 120 -0.42 -21.74 8.58
C LYS A 120 -0.65 -20.24 8.51
N LEU A 121 -1.85 -19.79 8.86
CA LEU A 121 -2.20 -18.37 8.89
C LEU A 121 -1.37 -17.58 9.90
N SER A 122 -1.20 -18.10 11.13
CA SER A 122 -0.34 -17.49 12.16
C SER A 122 1.09 -17.33 11.68
N ASN A 123 1.67 -18.39 11.10
CA ASN A 123 3.03 -18.33 10.55
C ASN A 123 3.12 -17.32 9.41
N HIS A 124 2.14 -17.30 8.51
CA HIS A 124 2.11 -16.34 7.41
C HIS A 124 2.01 -14.88 7.90
N ILE A 125 1.16 -14.60 8.89
CA ILE A 125 1.07 -13.28 9.52
C ILE A 125 2.44 -12.90 10.11
N ASN A 126 3.11 -13.81 10.80
CA ASN A 126 4.44 -13.57 11.35
C ASN A 126 5.50 -13.31 10.27
N GLU A 127 5.53 -14.11 9.19
CA GLU A 127 6.43 -13.90 8.05
C GLU A 127 6.19 -12.55 7.35
N LEU A 128 4.92 -12.18 7.15
CA LEU A 128 4.54 -10.88 6.61
C LEU A 128 5.11 -9.76 7.48
N ASN A 129 4.98 -9.89 8.81
CA ASN A 129 5.49 -8.91 9.77
C ASN A 129 7.02 -8.79 9.74
N GLU A 130 7.72 -9.92 9.85
CA GLU A 130 9.18 -9.94 10.01
C GLU A 130 9.94 -9.62 8.72
N PHE A 131 9.45 -10.09 7.57
CA PHE A 131 10.23 -10.04 6.33
C PHE A 131 9.69 -9.03 5.32
N TYR A 132 8.37 -8.99 5.12
CA TYR A 132 7.79 -8.15 4.07
C TYR A 132 7.54 -6.73 4.58
N PHE A 133 6.87 -6.57 5.71
CA PHE A 133 6.53 -5.26 6.28
C PHE A 133 7.77 -4.49 6.74
N SER A 134 8.73 -5.15 7.38
CA SER A 134 10.00 -4.54 7.78
C SER A 134 10.79 -3.96 6.60
N LYS A 135 10.71 -4.59 5.42
CA LYS A 135 11.35 -4.10 4.20
C LYS A 135 10.59 -2.94 3.59
N ILE A 136 9.27 -3.08 3.41
CA ILE A 136 8.45 -2.04 2.76
C ILE A 136 8.21 -0.79 3.63
N THR A 137 8.59 -0.79 4.91
CA THR A 137 8.65 0.44 5.71
C THR A 137 9.93 1.25 5.49
N HIS A 138 10.90 0.70 4.76
CA HIS A 138 12.18 1.37 4.51
C HIS A 138 12.20 1.98 3.11
N ILE A 139 12.63 3.24 3.03
CA ILE A 139 12.58 4.08 1.83
C ILE A 139 13.26 3.44 0.60
N ASN A 140 14.41 2.79 0.80
CA ASN A 140 15.11 2.08 -0.27
C ASN A 140 14.26 0.99 -0.92
N TYR A 141 13.58 0.14 -0.15
CA TYR A 141 12.73 -0.91 -0.73
C TYR A 141 11.46 -0.35 -1.36
N LEU A 142 10.86 0.68 -0.76
CA LEU A 142 9.72 1.37 -1.38
C LEU A 142 10.09 1.96 -2.73
N SER A 143 11.23 2.65 -2.80
CA SER A 143 11.72 3.24 -4.05
C SER A 143 12.00 2.16 -5.10
N GLN A 144 12.60 1.03 -4.72
CA GLN A 144 12.85 -0.10 -5.62
C GLN A 144 11.54 -0.71 -6.13
N TYR A 145 10.53 -0.82 -5.27
CA TYR A 145 9.23 -1.33 -5.69
C TYR A 145 8.55 -0.39 -6.70
N VAL A 146 8.54 0.92 -6.43
CA VAL A 146 8.02 1.92 -7.38
C VAL A 146 8.83 1.89 -8.69
N ALA A 147 10.15 1.74 -8.61
CA ALA A 147 11.07 1.71 -9.76
C ALA A 147 10.90 0.49 -10.68
N LYS A 148 10.18 -0.57 -10.27
CA LYS A 148 9.86 -1.71 -11.14
C LYS A 148 8.91 -1.34 -12.27
N PHE A 149 8.21 -0.22 -12.15
CA PHE A 149 7.22 0.22 -13.10
C PHE A 149 7.75 1.46 -13.82
N ASP A 150 7.61 1.46 -15.15
CA ASP A 150 7.83 2.67 -15.94
C ASP A 150 6.73 3.71 -15.65
N TYR A 151 6.98 4.94 -16.10
CA TYR A 151 6.05 6.04 -15.86
C TYR A 151 4.68 5.82 -16.50
N GLU A 152 4.63 5.17 -17.67
CA GLU A 152 3.39 4.92 -18.40
C GLU A 152 2.49 3.90 -17.68
N ASN A 153 3.08 2.95 -16.94
CA ASN A 153 2.39 1.95 -16.14
C ASN A 153 2.03 2.43 -14.71
N ASN A 154 1.91 3.75 -14.48
CA ASN A 154 1.76 4.34 -13.14
C ASN A 154 0.59 3.81 -12.28
N LEU A 155 -0.43 3.19 -12.89
CA LEU A 155 -1.64 2.71 -12.23
C LEU A 155 -1.40 1.44 -11.40
N LYS A 156 -0.30 0.72 -11.67
CA LYS A 156 0.02 -0.55 -10.98
C LYS A 156 0.45 -0.35 -9.53
N VAL A 157 0.83 0.88 -9.17
CA VAL A 157 1.25 1.22 -7.80
C VAL A 157 0.46 2.43 -7.32
N LEU A 158 -0.41 2.21 -6.36
CA LEU A 158 -0.99 3.31 -5.59
C LEU A 158 0.05 3.73 -4.55
N VAL A 159 0.22 5.04 -4.35
CA VAL A 159 1.07 5.66 -3.33
C VAL A 159 0.31 6.81 -2.68
N GLY A 160 -0.87 6.50 -2.11
CA GLY A 160 -1.75 7.49 -1.48
C GLY A 160 -2.19 8.67 -2.35
N GLY A 161 -3.13 9.46 -1.83
CA GLY A 161 -3.58 10.71 -2.46
C GLY A 161 -4.28 10.56 -3.82
N GLN A 162 -4.72 11.68 -4.36
CA GLN A 162 -5.23 11.78 -5.72
C GLN A 162 -4.19 12.44 -6.63
N PHE A 163 -4.39 12.34 -7.94
CA PHE A 163 -3.61 13.16 -8.87
C PHE A 163 -3.77 14.65 -8.51
N PRO A 164 -2.67 15.42 -8.44
CA PRO A 164 -1.30 15.08 -8.85
C PRO A 164 -0.41 14.52 -7.74
N ILE A 165 -0.83 14.64 -6.47
CA ILE A 165 -0.04 14.28 -5.28
C ILE A 165 0.46 12.85 -5.32
N GLN A 166 -0.36 11.90 -5.75
CA GLN A 166 0.07 10.50 -5.87
C GLN A 166 1.34 10.36 -6.73
N THR A 167 1.47 11.17 -7.79
CA THR A 167 2.64 11.15 -8.68
C THR A 167 3.82 11.91 -8.08
N PHE A 168 3.56 12.99 -7.33
CA PHE A 168 4.57 13.70 -6.54
C PHE A 168 5.18 12.81 -5.44
N LYS A 169 4.38 11.98 -4.78
CA LYS A 169 4.85 11.00 -3.81
C LYS A 169 5.78 9.96 -4.44
N LYS A 170 5.45 9.47 -5.64
CA LYS A 170 6.29 8.51 -6.38
C LYS A 170 7.64 9.08 -6.75
N ILE A 171 7.68 10.29 -7.30
CA ILE A 171 8.94 10.93 -7.69
C ILE A 171 9.81 11.25 -6.47
N PHE A 172 9.21 11.66 -5.36
CA PHE A 172 9.88 11.85 -4.07
C PHE A 172 10.53 10.54 -3.58
N LEU A 173 9.78 9.42 -3.58
CA LEU A 173 10.32 8.10 -3.21
C LEU A 173 11.50 7.68 -4.11
N LEU A 174 11.38 7.86 -5.42
CA LEU A 174 12.42 7.49 -6.36
C LEU A 174 13.71 8.28 -6.12
N LYS A 175 13.60 9.59 -5.86
CA LYS A 175 14.77 10.42 -5.55
C LYS A 175 15.42 10.00 -4.23
N LYS A 176 14.63 9.95 -3.16
CA LYS A 176 15.13 9.64 -1.81
C LYS A 176 15.73 8.23 -1.69
N GLY A 177 15.23 7.27 -2.45
CA GLY A 177 15.79 5.92 -2.51
C GLY A 177 16.82 5.71 -3.63
N ASN A 178 17.40 6.79 -4.16
CA ASN A 178 18.49 6.79 -5.13
C ASN A 178 18.19 6.02 -6.43
N GLN A 179 16.95 6.02 -6.90
CA GLN A 179 16.52 5.40 -8.16
C GLN A 179 16.63 6.39 -9.33
N ILE A 180 17.83 6.93 -9.55
CA ILE A 180 18.07 8.12 -10.40
C ILE A 180 17.51 7.99 -11.82
N ALA A 181 17.71 6.85 -12.49
CA ALA A 181 17.22 6.66 -13.85
C ALA A 181 15.69 6.75 -13.94
N ARG A 182 14.98 6.10 -13.01
CA ARG A 182 13.51 6.15 -12.93
C ARG A 182 13.02 7.51 -12.44
N TYR A 183 13.74 8.15 -11.53
CA TYR A 183 13.44 9.52 -11.10
C TYR A 183 13.42 10.49 -12.28
N LEU A 184 14.44 10.46 -13.14
CA LEU A 184 14.53 11.34 -14.32
C LEU A 184 13.41 11.06 -15.33
N GLU A 185 13.06 9.79 -15.55
CA GLU A 185 11.93 9.41 -16.39
C GLU A 185 10.61 9.96 -15.83
N TYR A 186 10.34 9.74 -14.53
CA TYR A 186 9.13 10.22 -13.87
C TYR A 186 9.06 11.75 -13.87
N LYS A 187 10.21 12.42 -13.70
CA LYS A 187 10.33 13.88 -13.78
C LYS A 187 9.85 14.37 -15.13
N GLN A 188 10.32 13.78 -16.23
CA GLN A 188 9.91 14.16 -17.58
C GLN A 188 8.45 13.81 -17.88
N GLY A 189 8.02 12.60 -17.50
CA GLY A 189 6.66 12.14 -17.70
C GLY A 189 5.62 13.03 -17.00
N LEU A 190 5.86 13.33 -15.72
CA LEU A 190 4.97 14.15 -14.91
C LEU A 190 4.87 15.58 -15.43
N ARG A 191 5.98 16.17 -15.87
CA ARG A 191 5.96 17.48 -16.53
C ARG A 191 5.03 17.49 -17.73
N LYS A 192 5.18 16.51 -18.64
CA LYS A 192 4.31 16.36 -19.82
C LYS A 192 2.85 16.17 -19.42
N GLN A 193 2.58 15.38 -18.37
CA GLN A 193 1.22 15.15 -17.89
C GLN A 193 0.57 16.44 -17.37
N ILE A 194 1.29 17.24 -16.58
CA ILE A 194 0.82 18.54 -16.06
C ILE A 194 0.60 19.54 -17.20
N GLU A 195 1.54 19.63 -18.14
CA GLU A 195 1.40 20.48 -19.33
C GLU A 195 0.14 20.09 -20.13
N SER A 196 -0.07 18.78 -20.34
CA SER A 196 -1.26 18.26 -21.04
C SER A 196 -2.57 18.45 -20.27
N PHE A 197 -2.52 18.59 -18.94
CA PHE A 197 -3.72 18.76 -18.12
C PHE A 197 -4.45 20.07 -18.47
N SER A 198 -3.68 21.15 -18.68
CA SER A 198 -4.22 22.45 -19.10
C SER A 198 -4.97 22.38 -20.44
N ILE A 199 -4.51 21.50 -21.34
CA ILE A 199 -5.12 21.26 -22.66
C ILE A 199 -6.38 20.41 -22.53
N ARG A 200 -6.33 19.32 -21.74
CA ARG A 200 -7.44 18.38 -21.56
C ARG A 200 -8.58 18.95 -20.71
N LYS A 201 -8.27 19.84 -19.77
CA LYS A 201 -9.23 20.47 -18.86
C LYS A 201 -9.06 22.00 -18.88
N PRO A 202 -9.44 22.67 -19.97
CA PRO A 202 -9.25 24.11 -20.14
C PRO A 202 -10.03 24.96 -19.13
N ASN A 203 -11.07 24.41 -18.49
CA ASN A 203 -11.84 25.07 -17.43
C ASN A 203 -11.16 24.98 -16.05
N ARG A 204 -10.01 24.32 -15.94
CA ARG A 204 -9.24 24.14 -14.69
C ARG A 204 -7.83 24.70 -14.81
N LYS A 205 -7.69 25.85 -15.50
CA LYS A 205 -6.39 26.50 -15.74
C LYS A 205 -5.67 26.88 -14.46
N ASP A 206 -6.40 27.37 -13.46
CA ASP A 206 -5.79 27.75 -12.17
C ASP A 206 -5.20 26.54 -11.45
N GLU A 207 -5.89 25.39 -11.50
CA GLU A 207 -5.32 24.16 -10.97
C GLU A 207 -4.11 23.67 -11.79
N ALA A 208 -4.16 23.77 -13.11
CA ALA A 208 -3.05 23.38 -13.96
C ALA A 208 -1.79 24.21 -13.66
N LYS A 209 -1.98 25.52 -13.42
CA LYS A 209 -0.93 26.44 -13.01
C LYS A 209 -0.38 26.05 -11.64
N MET A 210 -1.25 25.86 -10.66
CA MET A 210 -0.89 25.41 -9.31
C MET A 210 -0.11 24.09 -9.33
N PHE A 211 -0.54 23.10 -10.14
CA PHE A 211 0.15 21.82 -10.29
C PHE A 211 1.57 22.00 -10.83
N LYS A 212 1.74 22.91 -11.80
CA LYS A 212 3.04 23.23 -12.38
C LYS A 212 3.96 23.92 -11.38
N GLU A 213 3.46 24.95 -10.68
CA GLU A 213 4.24 25.70 -9.69
C GLU A 213 4.74 24.78 -8.57
N ASN A 214 3.85 23.93 -8.03
CA ASN A 214 4.23 22.99 -6.99
C ASN A 214 5.14 21.86 -7.53
N TYR A 215 4.97 21.43 -8.79
CA TYR A 215 5.91 20.50 -9.43
C TYR A 215 7.32 21.10 -9.50
N ASP A 216 7.44 22.32 -10.03
CA ASP A 216 8.74 23.00 -10.16
C ASP A 216 9.39 23.19 -8.78
N TYR A 217 8.60 23.54 -7.76
CA TYR A 217 9.07 23.64 -6.38
C TYR A 217 9.59 22.30 -5.83
N ILE A 218 8.78 21.23 -5.87
CA ILE A 218 9.17 19.90 -5.36
C ILE A 218 10.44 19.40 -6.05
N ILE A 219 10.51 19.52 -7.38
CA ILE A 219 11.69 19.09 -8.14
C ILE A 219 12.94 19.85 -7.71
N ASN A 220 12.84 21.17 -7.56
CA ASN A 220 13.96 21.99 -7.15
C ASN A 220 14.43 21.63 -5.74
N GLU A 221 13.52 21.42 -4.79
CA GLU A 221 13.88 20.97 -3.44
C GLU A 221 14.55 19.60 -3.45
N LEU A 222 14.01 18.65 -4.22
CA LEU A 222 14.58 17.31 -4.38
C LEU A 222 15.97 17.31 -5.01
N ASP A 223 16.21 18.17 -6.01
CA ASP A 223 17.51 18.26 -6.69
C ASP A 223 18.56 19.02 -5.85
N LYS A 224 18.13 19.95 -4.97
CA LYS A 224 19.04 20.66 -4.04
C LYS A 224 19.71 19.75 -3.02
N GLU A 225 19.06 18.64 -2.64
CA GLU A 225 19.65 17.70 -1.67
C GLU A 225 20.99 17.11 -2.14
N ASP A 226 21.27 17.07 -3.45
CA ASP A 226 22.57 16.63 -4.00
C ASP A 226 23.72 17.64 -3.75
N THR A 227 23.42 18.90 -3.42
CA THR A 227 24.44 19.95 -3.18
C THR A 227 24.94 20.05 -1.73
N ARG A 228 24.52 19.14 -0.85
CA ARG A 228 24.93 19.11 0.57
C ARG A 228 25.86 17.92 0.91
N ILE A 229 26.63 17.46 -0.07
CA ILE A 229 27.72 16.47 0.13
C ILE A 229 29.05 17.22 0.23
#